data_AF-A0A2J4PC91-F1
#
_entry.id   AF-A0A2J4PC91-F1
#
_cell.length_a   1.000
_cell.length_b   1.000
_cell.length_c   1.000
_cell.angle_alpha   90.00
_cell.angle_beta   90.00
_cell.angle_gamma   90.00
#
_symmetry.space_group_name_H-M   'P 1'
#
loop_
_entity.id
_entity.type
_entity.pdbx_description
1 polymer ?
#
loop_
_entity_poly.entity_id
_entity_poly.type
_entity_poly.pdbx_seq_one_letter_code
_entity_poly.pdbx_strand_id
1 'polypeptide(L)'
;MRVLLAPMEGVLDSLVRELLTEVNDYDLCITEFLRVVDQLLPVKSFYRLCPELHNNSLTPSGTRVRVQLLGQYPQWLAENAARAVELGSWGVDLNCGCPSKLVNGSGGGATLLKDPELIYRGAKAMREAVPVHLPVTVKVRLGWDSGERRFEIADAVQQAGASELVVHGRTKEDGYKAERIDWQAIGEIRQRLTIPVVANGEIWDWQSAQDCLAATGCDAVMIGRGALNVPN
;
A
#
# COMPACT_ATOMS: atom_id res chain seq x y z
N MET A 1 11.90 -13.94 5.35
CA MET A 1 11.60 -12.50 5.48
C MET A 1 10.97 -12.08 4.17
N ARG A 2 9.81 -11.41 4.22
CA ARG A 2 9.13 -10.96 3.01
C ARG A 2 9.49 -9.50 2.70
N VAL A 3 9.87 -9.18 1.46
CA VAL A 3 10.26 -7.83 1.04
C VAL A 3 9.37 -7.37 -0.10
N LEU A 4 8.62 -6.29 0.15
CA LEU A 4 7.75 -5.66 -0.83
C LEU A 4 8.42 -4.43 -1.43
N LEU A 5 8.29 -4.27 -2.75
CA LEU A 5 8.64 -3.02 -3.42
C LEU A 5 7.46 -2.03 -3.33
N ALA A 6 7.72 -0.87 -2.75
CA ALA A 6 6.69 0.13 -2.46
C ALA A 6 6.10 0.77 -3.73
N PRO A 7 4.86 1.29 -3.65
CA PRO A 7 4.32 2.15 -4.69
C PRO A 7 4.96 3.54 -4.64
N MET A 8 5.53 4.01 -5.75
CA MET A 8 6.11 5.36 -5.87
C MET A 8 5.69 6.02 -7.18
N GLU A 9 4.65 6.87 -7.11
CA GLU A 9 4.15 7.66 -8.24
C GLU A 9 5.26 8.47 -8.92
N GLY A 10 5.31 8.39 -10.24
CA GLY A 10 6.30 9.05 -11.10
C GLY A 10 7.71 8.46 -11.04
N VAL A 11 7.87 7.29 -10.40
CA VAL A 11 9.18 6.68 -10.16
C VAL A 11 9.19 5.18 -10.46
N LEU A 12 8.37 4.39 -9.76
CA LEU A 12 8.36 2.93 -9.89
C LEU A 12 7.25 2.48 -10.86
N ASP A 13 7.33 2.97 -12.10
CA ASP A 13 6.49 2.49 -13.20
C ASP A 13 6.85 1.05 -13.59
N SER A 14 6.20 0.50 -14.62
CA SER A 14 6.46 -0.88 -15.04
C SER A 14 7.89 -1.12 -15.54
N LEU A 15 8.54 -0.11 -16.13
CA LEU A 15 9.90 -0.25 -16.65
C LEU A 15 10.89 -0.38 -15.49
N VAL A 16 10.74 0.45 -14.45
CA VAL A 16 11.61 0.35 -13.27
C VAL A 16 11.31 -0.91 -12.45
N ARG A 17 10.03 -1.34 -12.37
CA ARG A 17 9.69 -2.64 -11.76
C ARG A 17 10.36 -3.79 -12.50
N GLU A 18 10.33 -3.81 -13.84
CA GLU A 18 11.04 -4.81 -14.64
C GLU A 18 12.54 -4.84 -14.30
N LEU A 19 13.22 -3.69 -14.36
CA LEU A 19 14.65 -3.61 -14.09
C LEU A 19 15.02 -4.08 -12.68
N LEU A 20 14.26 -3.64 -11.66
CA LEU A 20 14.56 -4.00 -10.27
C LEU A 20 14.24 -5.46 -9.99
N THR A 21 13.13 -6.00 -10.51
CA THR A 21 12.75 -7.39 -10.26
C THR A 21 13.59 -8.42 -11.00
N GLU A 22 14.35 -8.02 -12.03
CA GLU A 22 15.34 -8.89 -12.68
C GLU A 22 16.56 -9.16 -11.78
N VAL A 23 16.89 -8.23 -10.89
CA VAL A 23 18.11 -8.29 -10.05
C VAL A 23 17.81 -8.38 -8.55
N ASN A 24 16.55 -8.62 -8.17
CA ASN A 24 16.11 -8.73 -6.78
C ASN A 24 15.08 -9.85 -6.58
N ASP A 25 15.05 -10.37 -5.37
CA ASP A 25 14.06 -11.33 -4.91
C ASP A 25 12.88 -10.65 -4.17
N TYR A 26 12.23 -9.65 -4.81
CA TYR A 26 11.01 -9.04 -4.26
C TYR A 26 9.85 -10.03 -4.29
N ASP A 27 9.11 -10.16 -3.19
CA ASP A 27 7.92 -11.03 -3.13
C ASP A 27 6.71 -10.43 -3.86
N LEU A 28 6.64 -9.10 -3.91
CA LEU A 28 5.52 -8.34 -4.47
C LEU A 28 5.93 -6.89 -4.74
N CYS A 29 5.49 -6.36 -5.88
CA CYS A 29 5.50 -4.94 -6.18
C CYS A 29 4.07 -4.36 -6.12
N ILE A 30 3.95 -3.12 -5.67
CA ILE A 30 2.70 -2.36 -5.76
C ILE A 30 2.84 -1.32 -6.87
N THR A 31 1.84 -1.19 -7.73
CA THR A 31 1.85 -0.17 -8.79
C THR A 31 1.81 1.24 -8.20
N GLU A 32 2.06 2.26 -9.01
CA GLU A 32 1.57 3.61 -8.70
C GLU A 32 0.03 3.59 -8.55
N PHE A 33 -0.61 4.64 -8.07
CA PHE A 33 -2.05 4.57 -7.79
C PHE A 33 -2.92 4.92 -9.00
N LEU A 34 -4.05 4.21 -9.17
CA LEU A 34 -5.19 4.72 -9.92
C LEU A 34 -6.04 5.60 -9.03
N ARG A 35 -6.27 6.83 -9.48
CA ARG A 35 -7.17 7.75 -8.79
C ARG A 35 -8.62 7.45 -9.12
N VAL A 36 -9.38 7.07 -8.10
CA VAL A 36 -10.81 6.80 -8.14
C VAL A 36 -11.55 7.95 -7.48
N VAL A 37 -12.38 8.65 -8.24
CA VAL A 37 -13.28 9.69 -7.73
C VAL A 37 -14.69 9.12 -7.72
N ASP A 38 -15.45 9.33 -8.78
CA ASP A 38 -16.89 9.09 -8.83
C ASP A 38 -17.31 8.30 -10.09
N GLN A 39 -16.40 7.49 -10.62
CA GLN A 39 -16.66 6.69 -11.81
C GLN A 39 -15.81 5.42 -11.84
N LEU A 40 -16.31 4.44 -12.58
CA LEU A 40 -15.54 3.28 -13.02
C LEU A 40 -14.55 3.70 -14.11
N LEU A 41 -13.25 3.52 -13.84
CA LEU A 41 -12.18 3.93 -14.76
C LEU A 41 -12.11 3.00 -15.98
N PRO A 42 -11.81 3.52 -17.18
CA PRO A 42 -11.75 2.69 -18.38
C PRO A 42 -10.60 1.68 -18.31
N VAL A 43 -10.78 0.52 -18.93
CA VAL A 43 -9.80 -0.59 -18.97
C VAL A 43 -8.39 -0.14 -19.35
N LYS A 44 -8.26 0.79 -20.32
CA LYS A 44 -6.97 1.37 -20.73
C LYS A 44 -6.17 2.00 -19.59
N SER A 45 -6.83 2.53 -18.56
CA SER A 45 -6.15 3.14 -17.40
C SER A 45 -5.41 2.08 -16.58
N PHE A 46 -6.01 0.90 -16.42
CA PHE A 46 -5.41 -0.23 -15.70
C PHE A 46 -4.20 -0.78 -16.45
N TYR A 47 -4.35 -1.07 -17.74
CA TYR A 47 -3.22 -1.58 -18.56
C TYR A 47 -2.08 -0.59 -18.72
N ARG A 48 -2.37 0.72 -18.79
CA ARG A 48 -1.32 1.73 -18.85
C ARG A 48 -0.49 1.78 -17.56
N LEU A 49 -1.15 1.62 -16.41
CA LEU A 49 -0.48 1.64 -15.10
C LEU A 49 0.23 0.31 -14.79
N CYS A 50 -0.41 -0.79 -15.17
CA CYS A 50 0.05 -2.15 -14.90
C CYS A 50 -0.02 -2.99 -16.19
N PRO A 51 0.95 -2.85 -17.10
CA PRO A 51 1.09 -3.72 -18.26
C PRO A 51 1.24 -5.20 -17.88
N GLU A 52 1.72 -5.49 -16.67
CA GLU A 52 1.85 -6.84 -16.10
C GLU A 52 0.51 -7.58 -16.01
N LEU A 53 -0.63 -6.89 -16.09
CA LEU A 53 -1.95 -7.51 -16.23
C LEU A 53 -2.05 -8.39 -17.50
N HIS A 54 -1.30 -8.08 -18.56
CA HIS A 54 -1.18 -8.94 -19.74
C HIS A 54 -0.33 -10.20 -19.51
N ASN A 55 0.37 -10.27 -18.38
CA ASN A 55 1.30 -11.33 -18.00
C ASN A 55 0.92 -11.95 -16.63
N ASN A 56 -0.38 -12.17 -16.39
CA ASN A 56 -0.90 -12.75 -15.14
C ASN A 56 -0.47 -11.98 -13.87
N SER A 57 -0.34 -10.66 -13.96
CA SER A 57 0.12 -9.78 -12.88
C SER A 57 1.54 -10.08 -12.43
N LEU A 58 2.41 -10.50 -13.35
CA LEU A 58 3.84 -10.73 -13.12
C LEU A 58 4.69 -9.79 -13.95
N THR A 59 5.80 -9.30 -13.38
CA THR A 59 6.89 -8.70 -14.17
C THR A 59 7.51 -9.76 -15.11
N PRO A 60 8.31 -9.38 -16.11
CA PRO A 60 8.96 -10.35 -17.00
C PRO A 60 9.79 -11.42 -16.27
N SER A 61 10.42 -11.06 -15.14
CA SER A 61 11.20 -11.97 -14.30
C SER A 61 10.35 -12.85 -13.36
N GLY A 62 9.03 -12.65 -13.32
CA GLY A 62 8.08 -13.49 -12.57
C GLY A 62 7.65 -12.93 -11.21
N THR A 63 8.04 -11.71 -10.84
CA THR A 63 7.62 -11.09 -9.58
C THR A 63 6.18 -10.60 -9.65
N ARG A 64 5.37 -10.90 -8.63
CA ARG A 64 3.96 -10.46 -8.57
C ARG A 64 3.84 -8.95 -8.49
N VAL A 65 2.82 -8.40 -9.13
CA VAL A 65 2.42 -7.00 -9.06
C VAL A 65 0.97 -6.91 -8.57
N ARG A 66 0.64 -5.88 -7.79
CA ARG A 66 -0.72 -5.58 -7.35
C ARG A 66 -1.08 -4.13 -7.64
N VAL A 67 -2.24 -3.91 -8.24
CA VAL A 67 -2.77 -2.57 -8.52
C VAL A 67 -3.13 -1.85 -7.22
N GLN A 68 -2.72 -0.59 -7.08
CA GLN A 68 -3.15 0.29 -5.99
C GLN A 68 -4.24 1.28 -6.45
N LEU A 69 -5.28 1.44 -5.63
CA LEU A 69 -6.32 2.43 -5.78
C LEU A 69 -6.15 3.55 -4.76
N LEU A 70 -6.50 4.77 -5.15
CA LEU A 70 -6.58 5.93 -4.28
C LEU A 70 -7.91 6.63 -4.52
N GLY A 71 -8.78 6.62 -3.50
CA GLY A 71 -10.11 7.21 -3.54
C GLY A 71 -10.79 7.11 -2.18
N GLN A 72 -12.05 7.52 -2.09
CA GLN A 72 -12.79 7.52 -0.81
C GLN A 72 -14.21 6.95 -0.89
N TYR A 73 -14.83 6.96 -2.08
CA TYR A 73 -16.22 6.56 -2.24
C TYR A 73 -16.32 5.03 -2.34
N PRO A 74 -16.98 4.34 -1.37
CA PRO A 74 -16.94 2.88 -1.28
C PRO A 74 -17.43 2.18 -2.55
N GLN A 75 -18.51 2.68 -3.16
CA GLN A 75 -19.05 2.14 -4.40
C GLN A 75 -18.00 2.12 -5.52
N TRP A 76 -17.35 3.27 -5.77
CA TRP A 76 -16.39 3.38 -6.87
C TRP A 76 -15.09 2.66 -6.58
N LEU A 77 -14.66 2.61 -5.32
CA LEU A 77 -13.54 1.76 -4.91
C LEU A 77 -13.84 0.28 -5.19
N ALA A 78 -15.05 -0.21 -4.85
CA ALA A 78 -15.48 -1.57 -5.13
C ALA A 78 -15.51 -1.90 -6.62
N GLU A 79 -16.15 -1.05 -7.45
CA GLU A 79 -16.23 -1.27 -8.90
C GLU A 79 -14.85 -1.29 -9.56
N ASN A 80 -13.95 -0.37 -9.16
CA ASN A 80 -12.59 -0.33 -9.71
C ASN A 80 -11.71 -1.47 -9.16
N ALA A 81 -11.95 -1.95 -7.94
CA ALA A 81 -11.29 -3.12 -7.36
C ALA A 81 -11.68 -4.40 -8.11
N ALA A 82 -12.97 -4.60 -8.36
CA ALA A 82 -13.48 -5.71 -9.17
C ALA A 82 -12.84 -5.70 -10.57
N ARG A 83 -12.82 -4.53 -11.23
CA ARG A 83 -12.17 -4.39 -12.53
C ARG A 83 -10.68 -4.72 -12.50
N ALA A 84 -9.94 -4.31 -11.47
CA ALA A 84 -8.52 -4.62 -11.37
C ALA A 84 -8.26 -6.13 -11.37
N VAL A 85 -9.05 -6.88 -10.60
CA VAL A 85 -8.88 -8.35 -10.47
C VAL A 85 -9.49 -9.12 -11.65
N GLU A 86 -10.56 -8.62 -12.27
CA GLU A 86 -11.09 -9.14 -13.55
C GLU A 86 -10.05 -9.05 -14.67
N LEU A 87 -9.25 -7.98 -14.67
CA LEU A 87 -8.14 -7.79 -15.61
C LEU A 87 -6.87 -8.55 -15.21
N GLY A 88 -6.89 -9.29 -14.09
CA GLY A 88 -5.83 -10.21 -13.70
C GLY A 88 -4.97 -9.77 -12.52
N SER A 89 -5.20 -8.61 -11.90
CA SER A 89 -4.39 -8.13 -10.76
C SER A 89 -4.39 -9.16 -9.62
N TRP A 90 -3.22 -9.41 -9.01
CA TRP A 90 -3.11 -10.29 -7.84
C TRP A 90 -3.61 -9.58 -6.57
N GLY A 91 -4.94 -9.48 -6.47
CA GLY A 91 -5.62 -8.66 -5.47
C GLY A 91 -5.56 -7.17 -5.79
N VAL A 92 -5.78 -6.33 -4.78
CA VAL A 92 -5.78 -4.86 -4.91
C VAL A 92 -5.37 -4.20 -3.59
N ASP A 93 -4.70 -3.05 -3.68
CA ASP A 93 -4.27 -2.25 -2.52
C ASP A 93 -5.02 -0.91 -2.44
N LEU A 94 -5.32 -0.43 -1.24
CA LEU A 94 -5.92 0.89 -0.98
C LEU A 94 -4.88 1.84 -0.37
N ASN A 95 -4.71 2.99 -1.02
CA ASN A 95 -3.84 4.06 -0.54
C ASN A 95 -4.57 4.98 0.45
N CYS A 96 -4.10 4.97 1.70
CA CYS A 96 -4.51 5.89 2.76
C CYS A 96 -3.34 6.75 3.28
N GLY A 97 -2.21 6.79 2.56
CA GLY A 97 -0.96 7.41 3.04
C GLY A 97 -0.42 8.56 2.18
N CYS A 98 -0.91 8.73 0.94
CA CYS A 98 -0.40 9.75 0.02
C CYS A 98 -0.74 11.17 0.49
N PRO A 99 0.26 12.08 0.62
CA PRO A 99 0.04 13.47 1.05
C PRO A 99 -0.30 14.44 -0.10
N SER A 100 -0.43 13.96 -1.34
CA SER A 100 -0.51 14.82 -2.54
C SER A 100 -1.69 15.80 -2.48
N LYS A 101 -1.40 17.09 -2.64
CA LYS A 101 -2.42 18.17 -2.64
C LYS A 101 -3.46 17.99 -3.74
N LEU A 102 -3.10 17.33 -4.84
CA LEU A 102 -4.03 17.03 -5.93
C LEU A 102 -5.20 16.18 -5.42
N VAL A 103 -5.00 15.35 -4.40
CA VAL A 103 -5.99 14.43 -3.83
C VAL A 103 -6.98 15.15 -2.91
N ASN A 104 -6.52 16.13 -2.13
CA ASN A 104 -7.32 16.75 -1.07
C ASN A 104 -8.61 17.46 -1.53
N GLY A 105 -8.71 17.86 -2.81
CA GLY A 105 -9.92 18.49 -3.37
C GLY A 105 -11.08 17.51 -3.64
N SER A 106 -10.78 16.21 -3.77
CA SER A 106 -11.78 15.14 -4.00
C SER A 106 -11.79 14.10 -2.87
N GLY A 107 -10.93 14.29 -1.87
CA GLY A 107 -10.64 13.32 -0.81
C GLY A 107 -9.83 12.10 -1.26
N GLY A 108 -9.44 11.25 -0.30
CA GLY A 108 -8.60 10.06 -0.51
C GLY A 108 -7.17 10.22 0.01
N GLY A 109 -6.38 9.15 -0.03
CA GLY A 109 -5.01 9.16 0.48
C GLY A 109 -4.97 9.50 1.97
N ALA A 110 -4.04 10.36 2.39
CA ALA A 110 -3.87 10.68 3.80
C ALA A 110 -5.08 11.38 4.44
N THR A 111 -6.01 11.99 3.68
CA THR A 111 -7.18 12.64 4.30
C THR A 111 -8.08 11.64 5.02
N LEU A 112 -8.06 10.38 4.59
CA LEU A 112 -8.81 9.28 5.22
C LEU A 112 -8.32 9.01 6.65
N LEU A 113 -7.08 9.36 7.00
CA LEU A 113 -6.52 9.17 8.34
C LEU A 113 -7.19 10.05 9.40
N LYS A 114 -7.95 11.08 8.98
CA LYS A 114 -8.73 11.94 9.88
C LYS A 114 -10.04 11.30 10.30
N ASP A 115 -10.55 10.36 9.51
CA ASP A 115 -11.82 9.69 9.73
C ASP A 115 -11.69 8.20 9.37
N PRO A 116 -11.29 7.35 10.35
CA PRO A 116 -11.09 5.91 10.14
C PRO A 116 -12.33 5.17 9.61
N GLU A 117 -13.54 5.71 9.80
CA GLU A 117 -14.77 5.14 9.25
C GLU A 117 -14.75 5.12 7.71
N LEU A 118 -14.12 6.11 7.07
CA LEU A 118 -13.94 6.13 5.62
C LEU A 118 -13.01 5.00 5.15
N ILE A 119 -11.97 4.68 5.93
CA ILE A 119 -11.08 3.56 5.65
C ILE A 119 -11.86 2.24 5.78
N TYR A 120 -12.62 2.07 6.86
CA TYR A 120 -13.47 0.90 7.07
C TYR A 120 -14.43 0.69 5.90
N ARG A 121 -15.23 1.69 5.53
CA ARG A 121 -16.21 1.58 4.45
C ARG A 121 -15.57 1.31 3.10
N GLY A 122 -14.49 2.01 2.77
CA GLY A 122 -13.77 1.84 1.51
C GLY A 122 -13.15 0.45 1.38
N ALA A 123 -12.38 0.03 2.39
CA ALA A 123 -11.72 -1.27 2.39
C ALA A 123 -12.75 -2.43 2.43
N LYS A 124 -13.85 -2.28 3.17
CA LYS A 124 -14.91 -3.29 3.24
C LYS A 124 -15.58 -3.49 1.89
N ALA A 125 -15.94 -2.41 1.21
CA ALA A 125 -16.56 -2.48 -0.11
C ALA A 125 -15.60 -3.11 -1.15
N MET A 126 -14.30 -2.79 -1.09
CA MET A 126 -13.29 -3.47 -1.91
C MET A 126 -13.20 -4.97 -1.58
N ARG A 127 -13.22 -5.33 -0.29
CA ARG A 127 -13.14 -6.72 0.16
C ARG A 127 -14.34 -7.54 -0.30
N GLU A 128 -15.54 -6.99 -0.25
CA GLU A 128 -16.78 -7.61 -0.71
C GLU A 128 -16.83 -7.79 -2.24
N ALA A 129 -16.21 -6.88 -2.99
CA ALA A 129 -16.17 -6.93 -4.47
C ALA A 129 -15.07 -7.84 -5.03
N VAL A 130 -14.02 -8.13 -4.27
CA VAL A 130 -12.87 -8.93 -4.71
C VAL A 130 -13.03 -10.40 -4.26
N PRO A 131 -12.83 -11.40 -5.14
CA PRO A 131 -12.89 -12.82 -4.77
C PRO A 131 -12.08 -13.15 -3.51
N VAL A 132 -12.66 -13.97 -2.62
CA VAL A 132 -12.14 -14.23 -1.26
C VAL A 132 -10.68 -14.72 -1.23
N HIS A 133 -10.23 -15.43 -2.26
CA HIS A 133 -8.88 -15.98 -2.35
C HIS A 133 -7.83 -14.96 -2.82
N LEU A 134 -8.23 -13.78 -3.29
CA LEU A 134 -7.34 -12.70 -3.70
C LEU A 134 -7.20 -11.66 -2.57
N PRO A 135 -6.01 -11.12 -2.32
CA PRO A 135 -5.77 -10.20 -1.20
C PRO A 135 -6.37 -8.81 -1.46
N VAL A 136 -6.91 -8.20 -0.40
CA VAL A 136 -7.28 -6.76 -0.38
C VAL A 136 -6.49 -6.11 0.73
N THR A 137 -5.68 -5.13 0.40
CA THR A 137 -4.62 -4.66 1.30
C THR A 137 -4.71 -3.16 1.47
N VAL A 138 -4.21 -2.62 2.58
CA VAL A 138 -4.29 -1.19 2.86
C VAL A 138 -2.93 -0.67 3.25
N LYS A 139 -2.50 0.43 2.65
CA LYS A 139 -1.28 1.15 3.03
C LYS A 139 -1.62 2.46 3.73
N VAL A 140 -1.19 2.59 4.99
CA VAL A 140 -1.48 3.74 5.84
C VAL A 140 -0.20 4.44 6.31
N ARG A 141 -0.40 5.62 6.90
CA ARG A 141 0.53 6.28 7.82
C ARG A 141 -0.01 6.15 9.25
N LEU A 142 0.76 6.54 10.26
CA LEU A 142 0.31 6.49 11.66
C LEU A 142 -0.86 7.45 11.98
N GLY A 143 -1.05 8.48 11.16
CA GLY A 143 -2.12 9.46 11.29
C GLY A 143 -1.88 10.70 10.44
N TRP A 144 -2.70 11.74 10.62
CA TRP A 144 -2.59 12.98 9.86
C TRP A 144 -1.48 13.90 10.40
N ASP A 145 -1.73 14.54 11.54
CA ASP A 145 -0.87 15.46 12.29
C ASP A 145 -0.35 14.83 13.59
N SER A 146 -1.14 13.94 14.19
CA SER A 146 -0.77 13.11 15.33
C SER A 146 -0.90 11.60 15.03
N GLY A 147 -0.25 10.77 15.84
CA GLY A 147 -0.39 9.32 15.82
C GLY A 147 -1.46 8.79 16.77
N GLU A 148 -2.34 9.65 17.29
CA GLU A 148 -3.34 9.27 18.32
C GLU A 148 -4.38 8.29 17.79
N ARG A 149 -4.80 8.45 16.52
CA ARG A 149 -5.79 7.59 15.87
C ARG A 149 -5.21 6.30 15.27
N ARG A 150 -3.92 6.00 15.49
CA ARG A 150 -3.24 4.86 14.84
C ARG A 150 -3.96 3.53 15.06
N PHE A 151 -4.51 3.31 16.25
CA PHE A 151 -5.29 2.10 16.55
C PHE A 151 -6.68 2.11 15.93
N GLU A 152 -7.37 3.25 15.88
CA GLU A 152 -8.65 3.36 15.18
C GLU A 152 -8.49 3.06 13.69
N ILE A 153 -7.42 3.58 13.07
CA ILE A 153 -7.05 3.30 11.67
C ILE A 153 -6.78 1.82 11.46
N ALA A 154 -5.94 1.22 12.32
CA ALA A 154 -5.59 -0.19 12.24
C ALA A 154 -6.81 -1.11 12.42
N ASP A 155 -7.65 -0.80 13.41
CA ASP A 155 -8.87 -1.54 13.71
C ASP A 155 -9.88 -1.45 12.54
N ALA A 156 -10.04 -0.27 11.93
CA ALA A 156 -10.89 -0.07 10.76
C ALA A 156 -10.48 -0.98 9.59
N VAL A 157 -9.17 -1.11 9.33
CA VAL A 157 -8.63 -2.00 8.29
C VAL A 157 -8.94 -3.47 8.59
N GLN A 158 -8.69 -3.93 9.81
CA GLN A 158 -8.95 -5.32 10.19
C GLN A 158 -10.45 -5.64 10.18
N GLN A 159 -11.29 -4.76 10.73
CA GLN A 159 -12.74 -4.96 10.77
C GLN A 159 -13.38 -4.93 9.38
N ALA A 160 -12.77 -4.25 8.42
CA ALA A 160 -13.16 -4.28 7.01
C ALA A 160 -12.85 -5.61 6.31
N GLY A 161 -12.06 -6.50 6.94
CA GLY A 161 -11.67 -7.79 6.37
C GLY A 161 -10.49 -7.70 5.40
N ALA A 162 -9.65 -6.65 5.49
CA ALA A 162 -8.42 -6.58 4.72
C ALA A 162 -7.46 -7.74 5.06
N SER A 163 -6.70 -8.19 4.08
CA SER A 163 -5.80 -9.34 4.16
C SER A 163 -4.44 -9.00 4.80
N GLU A 164 -3.98 -7.76 4.68
CA GLU A 164 -2.76 -7.26 5.33
C GLU A 164 -2.78 -5.73 5.43
N LEU A 165 -1.99 -5.20 6.38
CA LEU A 165 -1.82 -3.76 6.58
C LEU A 165 -0.34 -3.37 6.42
N VAL A 166 -0.05 -2.45 5.50
CA VAL A 166 1.27 -1.82 5.40
C VAL A 166 1.25 -0.51 6.18
N VAL A 167 2.15 -0.36 7.15
CA VAL A 167 2.24 0.85 7.97
C VAL A 167 3.53 1.60 7.68
N HIS A 168 3.41 2.79 7.11
CA HIS A 168 4.49 3.76 7.10
C HIS A 168 4.56 4.40 8.50
N GLY A 169 5.66 4.17 9.23
CA GLY A 169 5.85 4.60 10.63
C GLY A 169 6.02 6.10 10.86
N ARG A 170 5.27 6.95 10.16
CA ARG A 170 5.24 8.41 10.29
C ARG A 170 3.81 8.92 10.14
N THR A 171 3.49 10.06 10.71
CA THR A 171 2.26 10.80 10.37
C THR A 171 2.38 11.44 8.98
N LYS A 172 1.30 11.97 8.44
CA LYS A 172 1.35 12.75 7.18
C LYS A 172 2.18 14.02 7.35
N GLU A 173 2.08 14.73 8.47
CA GLU A 173 2.81 15.99 8.70
C GLU A 173 4.32 15.80 8.92
N ASP A 174 4.74 14.65 9.44
CA ASP A 174 6.16 14.29 9.51
C ASP A 174 6.81 14.18 8.12
N GLY A 175 6.00 13.93 7.08
CA GLY A 175 6.47 13.80 5.70
C GLY A 175 7.49 12.68 5.54
N TYR A 176 8.71 13.06 5.16
CA TYR A 176 9.84 12.16 4.92
C TYR A 176 11.07 12.45 5.80
N LYS A 177 10.88 13.19 6.90
CA LYS A 177 11.91 13.44 7.91
C LYS A 177 12.35 12.13 8.56
N ALA A 178 13.65 11.87 8.63
CA ALA A 178 14.19 10.58 9.07
C ALA A 178 14.05 10.42 10.59
N GLU A 179 14.31 11.49 11.34
CA GLU A 179 14.21 11.57 12.81
C GLU A 179 12.79 11.38 13.36
N ARG A 180 11.79 11.28 12.48
CA ARG A 180 10.38 11.08 12.82
C ARG A 180 9.90 9.64 12.59
N ILE A 181 10.78 8.74 12.15
CA ILE A 181 10.41 7.33 12.00
C ILE A 181 10.12 6.71 13.37
N ASP A 182 8.97 6.07 13.48
CA ASP A 182 8.50 5.39 14.68
C ASP A 182 8.16 3.94 14.36
N TRP A 183 9.18 3.08 14.42
CA TRP A 183 9.02 1.64 14.28
C TRP A 183 8.33 1.01 15.50
N GLN A 184 8.49 1.58 16.69
CA GLN A 184 7.83 1.06 17.89
C GLN A 184 6.31 1.12 17.75
N ALA A 185 5.76 2.21 17.22
CA ALA A 185 4.33 2.35 16.94
C ALA A 185 3.81 1.32 15.92
N ILE A 186 4.63 0.91 14.93
CA ILE A 186 4.29 -0.18 14.02
C ILE A 186 4.20 -1.50 14.78
N GLY A 187 5.14 -1.75 15.71
CA GLY A 187 5.12 -2.93 16.56
C GLY A 187 3.90 -3.00 17.49
N GLU A 188 3.46 -1.88 18.05
CA GLU A 188 2.22 -1.79 18.83
C GLU A 188 0.99 -2.16 17.98
N ILE A 189 0.91 -1.69 16.74
CA ILE A 189 -0.17 -2.05 15.80
C ILE A 189 -0.11 -3.56 15.49
N ARG A 190 1.07 -4.10 15.19
CA ARG A 190 1.26 -5.53 14.91
C ARG A 190 0.79 -6.41 16.07
N GLN A 191 1.09 -6.04 17.32
CA GLN A 191 0.67 -6.81 18.50
C GLN A 191 -0.85 -6.78 18.71
N ARG A 192 -1.52 -5.72 18.25
CA ARG A 192 -2.97 -5.55 18.38
C ARG A 192 -3.76 -6.32 17.31
N LEU A 193 -3.23 -6.39 16.09
CA LEU A 193 -3.91 -7.01 14.96
C LEU A 193 -3.65 -8.52 14.87
N THR A 194 -4.59 -9.21 14.23
CA THR A 194 -4.51 -10.62 13.84
C THR A 194 -4.13 -10.82 12.38
N ILE A 195 -4.31 -9.78 11.55
CA ILE A 195 -3.84 -9.76 10.16
C ILE A 195 -2.35 -9.38 10.10
N PRO A 196 -1.60 -9.83 9.08
CA PRO A 196 -0.20 -9.46 8.89
C PRO A 196 -0.01 -7.95 8.81
N VAL A 197 1.06 -7.46 9.45
CA VAL A 197 1.52 -6.06 9.37
C VAL A 197 2.88 -6.01 8.68
N VAL A 198 3.01 -5.14 7.68
CA VAL A 198 4.24 -4.90 6.93
C VAL A 198 4.83 -3.56 7.34
N ALA A 199 6.06 -3.56 7.84
CA ALA A 199 6.73 -2.34 8.27
C ALA A 199 7.29 -1.54 7.09
N ASN A 200 7.14 -0.22 7.10
CA ASN A 200 7.63 0.65 6.04
C ASN A 200 8.23 1.96 6.56
N GLY A 201 9.35 2.36 5.96
CA GLY A 201 10.01 3.65 6.17
C GLY A 201 11.38 3.54 6.81
N GLU A 202 12.33 4.33 6.28
CA GLU A 202 13.74 4.41 6.71
C GLU A 202 14.53 3.09 6.70
N ILE A 203 14.18 2.18 5.77
CA ILE A 203 14.96 0.97 5.49
C ILE A 203 15.82 1.27 4.25
N TRP A 204 17.13 1.24 4.42
CA TRP A 204 18.12 1.69 3.44
C TRP A 204 19.18 0.64 3.10
N ASP A 205 19.43 -0.27 4.04
CA ASP A 205 20.45 -1.31 3.98
C ASP A 205 20.05 -2.49 4.87
N TRP A 206 20.92 -3.50 4.92
CA TRP A 206 20.70 -4.68 5.76
C TRP A 206 20.53 -4.34 7.24
N GLN A 207 21.35 -3.44 7.79
CA GLN A 207 21.33 -3.11 9.22
C GLN A 207 20.03 -2.41 9.61
N SER A 208 19.63 -1.37 8.88
CA SER A 208 18.35 -0.67 9.11
C SER A 208 17.14 -1.59 8.92
N ALA A 209 17.22 -2.58 8.03
CA ALA A 209 16.20 -3.61 7.93
C ALA A 209 16.14 -4.51 9.18
N GLN A 210 17.28 -4.97 9.70
CA GLN A 210 17.33 -5.75 10.95
C GLN A 210 16.80 -4.94 12.14
N ASP A 211 17.20 -3.67 12.25
CA ASP A 211 16.75 -2.78 13.33
C ASP A 211 15.23 -2.57 13.27
N CYS A 212 14.68 -2.39 12.06
CA CYS A 212 13.24 -2.29 11.84
C CYS A 212 12.51 -3.57 12.24
N LEU A 213 12.98 -4.74 11.82
CA LEU A 213 12.38 -6.03 12.20
C LEU A 213 12.43 -6.24 13.72
N ALA A 214 13.56 -5.91 14.36
CA ALA A 214 13.73 -6.04 15.80
C ALA A 214 12.78 -5.11 16.58
N ALA A 215 12.65 -3.85 16.15
CA ALA A 215 11.78 -2.87 16.81
C ALA A 215 10.28 -3.14 16.60
N THR A 216 9.90 -3.58 15.40
CA THR A 216 8.49 -3.83 15.05
C THR A 216 8.02 -5.23 15.46
N GLY A 217 8.93 -6.20 15.48
CA GLY A 217 8.60 -7.63 15.51
C GLY A 217 7.87 -8.12 14.26
N CYS A 218 7.83 -7.33 13.18
CA CYS A 218 7.32 -7.78 11.88
C CYS A 218 8.33 -8.75 11.24
N ASP A 219 7.85 -9.60 10.33
CA ASP A 219 8.66 -10.51 9.49
C ASP A 219 8.61 -10.13 8.00
N ALA A 220 7.88 -9.05 7.70
CA ALA A 220 7.72 -8.45 6.39
C ALA A 220 7.99 -6.95 6.42
N VAL A 221 8.73 -6.47 5.42
CA VAL A 221 9.02 -5.05 5.22
C VAL A 221 8.65 -4.60 3.81
N MET A 222 8.39 -3.31 3.66
CA MET A 222 8.24 -2.67 2.36
C MET A 222 9.31 -1.58 2.22
N ILE A 223 10.04 -1.60 1.10
CA ILE A 223 11.10 -0.63 0.79
C ILE A 223 10.71 0.24 -0.41
N GLY A 224 11.02 1.54 -0.31
CA GLY A 224 10.70 2.53 -1.35
C GLY A 224 11.96 3.21 -1.83
N ARG A 225 12.25 4.42 -1.33
CA ARG A 225 13.44 5.21 -1.72
C ARG A 225 14.75 4.41 -1.65
N GLY A 226 14.92 3.55 -0.64
CA GLY A 226 16.09 2.67 -0.51
C GLY A 226 16.36 1.81 -1.75
N ALA A 227 15.32 1.30 -2.40
CA ALA A 227 15.44 0.45 -3.59
C ALA A 227 15.97 1.18 -4.82
N LEU A 228 15.90 2.52 -4.86
CA LEU A 228 16.57 3.31 -5.90
C LEU A 228 17.98 3.75 -5.50
N ASN A 229 18.23 3.94 -4.21
CA ASN A 229 19.54 4.30 -3.71
C ASN A 229 20.51 3.11 -3.84
N VAL A 230 20.02 1.91 -3.53
CA VAL A 230 20.75 0.64 -3.66
C VAL A 230 19.85 -0.31 -4.44
N PRO A 231 20.09 -0.51 -5.74
CA PRO A 231 19.22 -1.33 -6.58
C PRO A 231 19.15 -2.82 -6.25
N ASN A 232 19.92 -3.33 -5.28
CA ASN A 232 19.97 -4.75 -4.90
C ASN A 232 20.14 -4.97 -3.38
#